data_AF-A0A399I2A6-F1
#
_entry.id   AF-A0A399I2A6-F1
#
_cell.length_a   1.000
_cell.length_b   1.000
_cell.length_c   1.000
_cell.angle_alpha   90.00
_cell.angle_beta   90.00
_cell.angle_gamma   90.00
#
_symmetry.space_group_name_H-M   'P 1'
#
loop_
_entity.id
_entity.type
_entity.pdbx_description
1 polymer ?
#
loop_
_entity_poly.entity_id
_entity_poly.type
_entity_poly.pdbx_seq_one_letter_code
_entity_poly.pdbx_strand_id
1 'polypeptide(L)' 'MGIRELSANQFRFVVDALASGFDVDFTFSGRHMTGRCCPASYVNNFNDLITDAVVCRENSELGLVVYAMY' A
#
# COMPACT_ATOMS: atom_id res chain seq x y z
N MET A 1 -7.40 -8.85 6.87
CA MET A 1 -7.65 -7.65 7.71
C MET A 1 -9.00 -7.07 7.34
N GLY A 2 -9.84 -6.73 8.32
CA GLY A 2 -11.03 -5.90 8.08
C GLY A 2 -10.65 -4.42 8.17
N ILE A 3 -11.35 -3.55 7.43
CA ILE A 3 -11.11 -2.08 7.37
C ILE A 3 -11.02 -1.41 8.77
N ARG A 4 -11.56 -2.04 9.83
CA ARG A 4 -11.53 -1.54 11.22
C ARG A 4 -10.17 -1.59 11.93
N GLU A 5 -9.12 -2.16 11.34
CA GLU A 5 -7.78 -2.26 11.95
C GLU A 5 -6.70 -1.38 11.29
N LEU A 6 -7.06 -0.58 10.29
CA LEU A 6 -6.10 0.25 9.56
C LEU A 6 -5.75 1.52 10.37
N SER A 7 -4.47 1.90 10.36
CA SER A 7 -4.07 3.22 10.84
C SER A 7 -4.62 4.34 9.94
N ALA A 8 -4.57 5.58 10.41
CA ALA A 8 -4.98 6.73 9.59
C ALA A 8 -4.16 6.85 8.29
N ASN A 9 -2.86 6.51 8.32
CA ASN A 9 -1.99 6.54 7.15
C ASN A 9 -2.37 5.44 6.15
N GLN A 10 -2.59 4.22 6.64
CA GLN A 10 -3.05 3.09 5.84
C GLN A 10 -4.43 3.32 5.24
N PHE A 11 -5.35 3.91 5.99
CA PHE A 11 -6.68 4.24 5.50
C PHE A 11 -6.64 5.24 4.35
N ARG A 12 -5.84 6.31 4.47
CA ARG A 12 -5.63 7.29 3.39
C ARG A 12 -5.08 6.63 2.14
N PHE A 13 -4.04 5.82 2.28
CA PHE A 13 -3.46 5.05 1.18
C PHE A 13 -4.50 4.18 0.46
N VAL A 14 -5.32 3.44 1.19
CA VAL A 14 -6.36 2.57 0.61
C VAL A 14 -7.39 3.39 -0.16
N VAL A 15 -7.89 4.48 0.40
CA VAL A 15 -8.87 5.35 -0.26
C VAL A 15 -8.30 5.93 -1.55
N ASP A 16 -7.07 6.43 -1.49
CA ASP A 16 -6.37 7.06 -2.61
C ASP A 16 -6.06 6.07 -3.74
N ALA A 17 -5.57 4.88 -3.40
CA ALA A 17 -5.27 3.82 -4.36
C ALA A 17 -6.54 3.35 -5.09
N LEU A 18 -7.63 3.13 -4.35
CA LEU A 18 -8.92 2.73 -4.92
C LEU A 18 -9.53 3.85 -5.79
N ALA A 19 -9.42 5.11 -5.36
CA ALA A 19 -9.88 6.26 -6.15
C ALA A 19 -9.09 6.43 -7.45
N SER A 20 -7.82 6.02 -7.45
CA SER A 20 -6.93 6.02 -8.62
C SER A 20 -7.11 4.78 -9.51
N GLY A 21 -7.99 3.84 -9.13
CA GLY A 21 -8.30 2.63 -9.91
C GLY A 21 -7.34 1.46 -9.71
N PHE A 22 -6.54 1.46 -8.65
CA PHE A 22 -5.63 0.36 -8.32
C PHE A 22 -6.26 -0.63 -7.33
N ASP A 23 -5.90 -1.90 -7.51
CA ASP A 23 -6.21 -2.95 -6.55
C ASP A 23 -5.28 -2.86 -5.34
N VAL A 24 -5.84 -3.09 -4.14
CA VAL A 24 -5.10 -3.10 -2.89
C VAL A 24 -5.00 -4.51 -2.32
N ASP A 25 -3.78 -5.00 -2.18
CA ASP A 25 -3.43 -6.23 -1.49
C ASP A 25 -3.23 -5.97 0.01
N PHE A 26 -4.06 -6.59 0.86
CA PHE A 26 -3.98 -6.47 2.32
C PHE A 26 -3.15 -7.57 2.98
N THR A 27 -2.53 -8.44 2.18
CA THR A 27 -1.72 -9.57 2.64
C THR A 27 -0.22 -9.33 2.48
N PHE A 28 0.15 -8.20 1.87
CA PHE A 28 1.54 -7.86 1.63
C PHE A 28 2.32 -7.66 2.94
N SER A 29 3.49 -8.28 3.01
CA SER A 29 4.47 -8.13 4.08
C SER A 29 5.81 -7.74 3.46
N GLY A 30 6.11 -6.45 3.46
CA GLY A 30 7.35 -5.90 2.90
C GLY A 30 8.59 -6.29 3.70
N ARG A 31 9.76 -6.09 3.09
CA ARG A 31 11.07 -6.44 3.68
C ARG A 31 11.36 -5.66 4.96
N HIS A 32 10.79 -4.47 5.10
CA HIS A 32 10.94 -3.63 6.29
C HIS A 32 9.89 -3.87 7.39
N MET A 33 9.01 -4.86 7.22
CA MET A 33 7.92 -5.11 8.15
C MET A 33 8.25 -6.23 9.14
N THR A 34 8.35 -5.89 10.43
CA THR A 34 8.39 -6.86 11.53
C THR A 34 6.98 -7.02 12.11
N GLY A 35 6.14 -7.88 11.50
CA GLY A 35 4.82 -8.19 12.06
C GLY A 35 3.69 -8.28 11.03
N ARG A 36 2.60 -7.54 11.25
CA ARG A 36 1.33 -7.65 10.51
C ARG A 36 1.43 -7.11 9.07
N CYS A 37 0.70 -7.75 8.15
CA CYS A 37 0.52 -7.29 6.76
C CYS A 37 -0.01 -5.84 6.69
N CYS A 38 0.28 -5.15 5.59
CA CYS A 38 -0.15 -3.78 5.31
C CYS A 38 -0.85 -3.73 3.96
N PRO A 39 -1.74 -2.74 3.73
CA PRO A 39 -2.27 -2.49 2.39
C PRO A 39 -1.14 -2.06 1.45
N ALA A 40 -1.09 -2.70 0.29
CA ALA A 40 -0.12 -2.45 -0.76
C ALA A 40 -0.79 -2.43 -2.13
N SER A 41 -0.22 -1.67 -3.07
CA SER A 41 -0.65 -1.67 -4.47
C SER A 41 0.56 -1.94 -5.36
N TYR A 42 0.36 -2.72 -6.42
CA TYR A 42 1.37 -2.98 -7.44
C TYR A 42 1.19 -2.01 -8.59
N VAL A 43 2.25 -1.28 -8.91
CA VAL A 43 2.26 -0.22 -9.92
C VAL A 43 3.46 -0.37 -10.86
N ASN A 44 3.36 0.20 -12.06
CA ASN A 44 4.49 0.24 -13.00
C ASN A 44 5.45 1.38 -12.66
N ASN A 45 4.92 2.50 -12.12
CA ASN A 45 5.67 3.66 -11.68
C ASN A 45 5.08 4.25 -10.39
N PHE A 46 5.92 4.89 -9.58
CA PHE A 46 5.48 5.53 -8.34
C PHE A 46 4.46 6.65 -8.58
N ASN A 47 4.61 7.40 -9.69
CA ASN A 47 3.70 8.50 -10.04
C ASN A 47 2.30 8.02 -10.46
N ASP A 48 2.11 6.71 -10.61
CA ASP A 48 0.82 6.14 -10.97
C ASP A 48 -0.16 6.23 -9.78
N LEU A 49 0.35 6.25 -8.55
CA LEU A 49 -0.46 6.35 -7.34
C LEU A 49 -0.56 7.81 -6.87
N ILE A 50 -1.77 8.36 -6.85
CA ILE A 50 -2.02 9.68 -6.26
C ILE A 50 -2.38 9.47 -4.80
N THR A 51 -1.38 9.34 -3.92
CA THR A 51 -1.62 9.18 -2.48
C THR A 51 -1.01 10.30 -1.65
N ASP A 52 -1.76 10.75 -0.63
CA ASP A 52 -1.28 11.69 0.37
C ASP A 52 -0.71 11.00 1.63
N ALA A 53 -0.61 9.67 1.62
CA ALA A 53 -0.03 8.87 2.70
C ALA A 53 1.50 8.82 2.62
N VAL A 54 2.16 8.63 3.77
CA VAL A 54 3.59 8.28 3.79
C VAL A 54 3.72 6.81 3.39
N VAL A 55 4.37 6.55 2.27
CA VAL A 55 4.49 5.21 1.69
C VAL A 55 5.94 4.74 1.58
N CYS A 56 6.09 3.43 1.66
CA CYS A 56 7.31 2.70 1.32
C CYS A 56 7.17 2.14 -0.10
N ARG A 57 8.34 1.89 -0.72
CA ARG A 57 8.43 1.32 -2.07
C ARG A 57 9.49 0.24 -2.12
N GLU A 58 9.14 -0.88 -2.75
CA GLU A 58 10.05 -2.00 -2.98
C GLU A 58 9.88 -2.53 -4.41
N ASN A 59 10.91 -3.19 -4.95
CA ASN A 59 10.80 -3.91 -6.22
C ASN A 59 10.35 -5.35 -5.94
N SER A 60 9.30 -5.77 -6.65
CA SER A 60 8.75 -7.12 -6.67
C SER A 60 8.89 -7.71 -8.09
N GLU A 61 8.79 -9.03 -8.21
CA GLU A 61 8.71 -9.71 -9.52
C GLU A 61 7.49 -9.26 -10.33
N LEU A 62 6.46 -8.72 -9.67
CA LEU A 62 5.24 -8.19 -10.28
C LEU A 62 5.30 -6.68 -10.61
N GLY A 63 6.41 -5.99 -10.29
CA GLY A 63 6.57 -4.54 -10.50
C GLY A 63 6.98 -3.78 -9.23
N LEU A 64 6.70 -2.48 -9.16
CA LEU A 64 6.89 -1.69 -7.94
C LEU A 64 5.74 -1.95 -6.99
N VAL A 65 6.04 -2.31 -5.74
CA VAL A 65 5.04 -2.39 -4.68
C VAL A 65 5.13 -1.15 -3.80
N VAL A 66 4.01 -0.44 -3.66
CA VAL A 66 3.87 0.74 -2.81
C VAL A 66 2.95 0.37 -1.65
N TYR A 67 3.36 0.63 -0.42
CA TYR A 67 2.59 0.26 0.76
C TYR A 67 2.71 1.31 1.86
N ALA A 68 1.67 1.44 2.69
CA ALA A 68 1.67 2.36 3.83
C ALA A 68 1.94 1.61 5.14
N MET A 69 3.00 2.00 5.85
CA MET A 69 3.22 1.57 7.23
C MET A 69 2.28 2.35 8.18
N TYR A 70 2.17 1.88 9.44
CA TYR A 70 1.31 2.45 10.49
C TYR A 70 1.34 3.99 10.53
#